data_AF-A0A952Y3M2-F1
#
_entry.id   AF-A0A952Y3M2-F1
#
_cell.length_a   1.000
_cell.length_b   1.000
_cell.length_c   1.000
_cell.angle_alpha   90.00
_cell.angle_beta   90.00
_cell.angle_gamma   90.00
#
_symmetry.space_group_name_H-M   'P 1'
#
loop_
_entity.id
_entity.type
_entity.pdbx_description
1 polymer ?
#
loop_
_entity_poly.entity_id
_entity_poly.type
_entity_poly.pdbx_seq_one_letter_code
_entity_poly.pdbx_strand_id
1 'polypeptide(L)'
;MSFRTAMRVRAAICFLFAGFFFLQPVYAQNAPKLIVTVTPQGAAANDKMIPVAATVSVNVTIRNDGTEPLSNIAVVAKLHGVKLSPDASWKEDGDDAKFEIASLKANEEITRPLNLRVEMAPLPPGKLAEVNVEAKAADTTVTAAAKFPVGDCVSAFQSDLTRLRIGPLAEVWPTADEMRKPDTSLSRVRYFPIRPRRGDLAILDRLAAGYQARLLANYEFLQQGTRYTARRWFDELNAFTGQEPIPGLCAVNDQMLDGIRKTISYVTARIEPPIKAYARGIELLRKQFNADANDDLTKIALRVAQGAGAKFDNPPATAFEILASAKEQFKDAKLTPEQLDDLSLIESAAWVEAQAARSKKLYDLIEGTINGIGDAHKKNCTCAF
;
A
#
# COMPACT_ATOMS: atom_id res chain seq x y z
N MET A 1 40.82 2.79 22.28
CA MET A 1 42.15 2.43 21.75
C MET A 1 42.41 3.30 20.53
N SER A 2 43.53 4.02 20.57
CA SER A 2 43.99 5.03 19.61
C SER A 2 45.04 4.41 18.69
N PHE A 3 45.02 4.71 17.39
CA PHE A 3 46.18 4.80 16.48
C PHE A 3 45.68 5.55 15.22
N ARG A 4 45.94 6.84 14.99
CA ARG A 4 47.20 7.54 14.61
C ARG A 4 47.85 6.97 13.34
N THR A 5 47.75 7.70 12.21
CA THR A 5 48.79 8.57 11.59
C THR A 5 49.55 7.78 10.48
N ALA A 6 49.72 8.25 9.25
CA ALA A 6 50.74 9.21 8.82
C ALA A 6 50.69 9.49 7.29
N MET A 7 50.86 10.75 6.89
CA MET A 7 51.95 11.32 6.04
C MET A 7 51.78 11.17 4.51
N ARG A 8 51.55 12.26 3.76
CA ARG A 8 52.49 13.31 3.28
C ARG A 8 53.65 12.77 2.44
N VAL A 9 53.67 13.11 1.14
CA VAL A 9 54.89 13.50 0.41
C VAL A 9 54.57 14.63 -0.58
N ARG A 10 55.31 15.73 -0.45
CA ARG A 10 55.46 16.81 -1.43
C ARG A 10 56.52 16.39 -2.44
N ALA A 11 56.39 16.76 -3.72
CA ALA A 11 57.53 17.04 -4.57
C ALA A 11 57.16 18.11 -5.61
N ALA A 12 57.74 19.29 -5.45
CA ALA A 12 57.84 20.31 -6.47
C ALA A 12 59.07 20.00 -7.32
N ILE A 13 58.95 20.03 -8.64
CA ILE A 13 60.08 20.07 -9.57
C ILE A 13 59.77 21.14 -10.62
N CYS A 14 60.51 22.24 -10.54
CA CYS A 14 60.70 23.19 -11.64
C CYS A 14 61.61 22.55 -12.69
N PHE A 15 61.19 22.56 -13.95
CA PHE A 15 62.11 22.53 -15.09
C PHE A 15 61.73 23.64 -16.07
N LEU A 16 62.66 24.59 -16.21
CA LEU A 16 62.76 25.53 -17.31
C LEU A 16 63.08 24.75 -18.58
N PHE A 17 62.24 24.87 -19.61
CA PHE A 17 62.63 24.58 -20.99
C PHE A 17 62.10 25.69 -21.89
N ALA A 18 63.03 26.54 -22.32
CA ALA A 18 62.84 27.46 -23.43
C ALA A 18 62.85 26.63 -24.72
N GLY A 19 61.75 26.65 -25.46
CA GLY A 19 61.59 25.95 -26.72
C GLY A 19 60.68 26.77 -27.64
N PHE A 20 61.32 27.61 -28.47
CA PHE A 20 60.71 28.31 -29.58
C PHE A 20 60.14 27.26 -30.57
N PHE A 21 58.81 27.12 -30.62
CA PHE A 21 58.11 26.39 -31.68
C PHE A 21 57.02 27.27 -32.27
N PHE A 22 57.09 27.46 -33.58
CA PHE A 22 56.05 28.08 -34.40
C PHE A 22 54.74 27.30 -34.23
N LEU A 23 53.79 27.85 -33.47
CA LEU A 23 52.39 27.46 -33.55
C LEU A 23 51.76 28.22 -34.71
N GLN A 24 51.51 27.51 -35.80
CA GLN A 24 50.56 27.93 -36.81
C GLN A 24 49.20 28.22 -36.13
N PRO A 25 48.43 29.22 -36.59
CA PRO A 25 47.06 29.40 -36.10
C PRO A 25 46.29 28.12 -36.41
N VAL A 26 45.97 27.36 -35.36
CA VAL A 26 44.90 26.37 -35.42
C VAL A 26 43.64 27.19 -35.71
N TYR A 27 43.19 27.14 -36.95
CA TYR A 27 41.85 27.58 -37.31
C TYR A 27 40.90 26.94 -36.30
N ALA A 28 40.28 27.77 -35.47
CA ALA A 28 39.21 27.35 -34.60
C ALA A 28 38.19 26.64 -35.49
N GLN A 29 38.07 25.33 -35.33
CA GLN A 29 36.92 24.60 -35.85
C GLN A 29 35.69 25.32 -35.31
N ASN A 30 34.94 25.93 -36.22
CA ASN A 30 33.72 26.68 -35.93
C ASN A 30 32.88 25.88 -34.93
N ALA A 31 32.82 26.37 -33.69
CA ALA A 31 31.87 25.87 -32.71
C ALA A 31 30.44 25.98 -33.29
N PRO A 32 29.52 25.05 -32.98
CA PRO A 32 28.18 25.08 -33.53
C PRO A 32 27.51 26.44 -33.21
N LYS A 33 27.18 27.20 -34.27
CA LYS A 33 26.53 28.52 -34.15
C LYS A 33 25.13 28.42 -33.56
N LEU A 34 24.49 27.26 -33.66
CA LEU A 34 23.12 27.01 -33.21
C LEU A 34 23.12 26.02 -32.04
N ILE A 35 22.35 26.31 -31.00
CA ILE A 35 22.13 25.42 -29.85
C ILE A 35 20.64 25.19 -29.69
N VAL A 36 20.25 23.94 -29.41
CA VAL A 36 18.89 23.57 -29.01
C VAL A 36 18.95 22.90 -27.65
N THR A 37 18.02 23.28 -26.78
CA THR A 37 17.81 22.62 -25.48
C THR A 37 16.33 22.32 -25.30
N VAL A 38 16.04 21.19 -24.66
CA VAL A 38 14.68 20.77 -24.34
C VAL A 38 14.62 20.59 -22.83
N THR A 39 13.88 21.49 -22.16
CA THR A 39 13.80 21.53 -20.71
C THR A 39 12.40 21.10 -20.27
N PRO A 40 12.25 19.95 -19.61
CA PRO A 40 10.98 19.51 -19.06
C PRO A 40 10.36 20.53 -18.10
N GLN A 41 9.03 20.61 -18.04
CA GLN A 41 8.30 21.50 -17.12
C GLN A 41 7.25 20.73 -16.31
N GLY A 42 6.90 21.25 -15.14
CA GLY A 42 5.82 20.71 -14.29
C GLY A 42 6.02 19.23 -13.96
N ALA A 43 5.01 18.40 -14.24
CA ALA A 43 5.03 16.96 -14.02
C ALA A 43 6.21 16.25 -14.69
N ALA A 44 6.65 16.75 -15.85
CA ALA A 44 7.75 16.20 -16.62
C ALA A 44 9.15 16.52 -16.05
N ALA A 45 9.25 17.47 -15.12
CA ALA A 45 10.53 17.92 -14.55
C ALA A 45 10.99 17.15 -13.31
N ASN A 46 10.13 16.30 -12.72
CA ASN A 46 10.34 15.74 -11.38
C ASN A 46 10.84 14.29 -11.36
N ASP A 47 11.28 13.74 -12.50
CA ASP A 47 11.65 12.31 -12.68
C ASP A 47 10.57 11.30 -12.21
N LYS A 48 9.35 11.77 -11.94
CA LYS A 48 8.20 10.98 -11.53
C LYS A 48 7.53 10.37 -12.75
N MET A 49 6.93 9.19 -12.57
CA MET A 49 6.10 8.59 -13.62
C MET A 49 4.96 9.53 -14.00
N ILE A 50 4.74 9.67 -15.30
CA ILE A 50 3.67 10.46 -15.87
C ILE A 50 2.52 9.50 -16.21
N PRO A 51 1.28 9.79 -15.80
CA PRO A 51 0.15 8.94 -16.13
C PRO A 51 -0.13 8.94 -17.64
N VAL A 52 -0.62 7.81 -18.16
CA VAL A 52 -1.19 7.77 -19.51
C VAL A 52 -2.30 8.82 -19.65
N ALA A 53 -2.48 9.35 -20.86
CA ALA A 53 -3.43 10.43 -21.17
C ALA A 53 -3.17 11.79 -20.49
N ALA A 54 -2.15 11.93 -19.65
CA ALA A 54 -1.81 13.19 -18.98
C ALA A 54 -1.19 14.21 -19.95
N THR A 55 -1.32 15.49 -19.61
CA THR A 55 -0.67 16.58 -20.34
C THR A 55 0.68 16.90 -19.69
N VAL A 56 1.71 17.02 -20.52
CA VAL A 56 3.06 17.41 -20.13
C VAL A 56 3.50 18.62 -20.96
N SER A 57 4.45 19.39 -20.44
CA SER A 57 5.00 20.54 -21.16
C SER A 57 6.52 20.48 -21.14
N VAL A 58 7.13 20.86 -22.26
CA VAL A 58 8.58 21.02 -22.38
C VAL A 58 8.85 22.38 -23.00
N ASN A 59 9.90 23.05 -22.53
CA ASN A 59 10.38 24.28 -23.16
C ASN A 59 11.47 23.91 -24.17
N VAL A 60 11.23 24.24 -25.44
CA VAL A 60 12.22 24.13 -26.51
C VAL A 60 12.88 25.49 -26.65
N THR A 61 14.18 25.56 -26.34
CA THR A 61 14.95 26.80 -26.41
C THR A 61 16.02 26.69 -27.48
N ILE A 62 16.00 27.65 -28.40
CA ILE A 62 16.94 27.75 -29.51
C ILE A 62 17.76 29.02 -29.35
N ARG A 63 19.09 28.89 -29.38
CA ARG A 63 20.02 30.00 -29.18
C ARG A 63 21.05 30.05 -30.30
N ASN A 64 21.38 31.26 -30.75
CA ASN A 64 22.48 31.50 -31.69
C ASN A 64 23.70 32.00 -30.93
N ASP A 65 24.69 31.13 -30.70
CA ASP A 65 25.97 31.51 -30.06
C ASP A 65 26.99 32.04 -31.08
N GLY A 66 26.60 32.13 -32.35
CA GLY A 66 27.40 32.72 -33.41
C GLY A 66 27.44 34.25 -33.34
N THR A 67 28.42 34.83 -34.05
CA THR A 67 28.59 36.28 -34.20
C THR A 67 27.76 36.87 -35.36
N GLU A 68 27.06 36.03 -36.12
CA GLU A 68 26.28 36.39 -37.31
C GLU A 68 24.81 35.94 -37.14
N PRO A 69 23.84 36.66 -37.74
CA PRO A 69 22.45 36.23 -37.71
C PRO A 69 22.24 34.94 -38.51
N LEU A 70 21.39 34.06 -37.99
CA LEU A 70 20.89 32.88 -38.69
C LEU A 70 19.52 33.18 -39.30
N SER A 71 19.19 32.51 -40.40
CA SER A 71 17.91 32.66 -41.10
C SER A 71 17.35 31.30 -41.51
N ASN A 72 16.03 31.22 -41.66
CA ASN A 72 15.30 30.02 -42.10
C ASN A 72 15.60 28.79 -41.24
N ILE A 73 15.47 28.95 -39.92
CA ILE A 73 15.70 27.85 -38.98
C ILE A 73 14.44 26.99 -38.93
N ALA A 74 14.55 25.75 -39.40
CA ALA A 74 13.48 24.76 -39.31
C ALA A 74 13.64 23.95 -38.03
N VAL A 75 12.56 23.82 -37.27
CA VAL A 75 12.55 23.07 -36.02
C VAL A 75 11.50 21.98 -36.10
N VAL A 76 11.93 20.74 -35.86
CA VAL A 76 11.08 19.54 -35.91
C VAL A 76 11.23 18.80 -34.58
N ALA A 77 10.12 18.58 -33.88
CA ALA A 77 10.04 17.74 -32.72
C ALA A 77 9.42 16.40 -33.11
N LYS A 78 10.23 15.33 -33.08
CA LYS A 78 9.79 13.94 -33.27
C LYS A 78 9.22 13.44 -31.95
N LEU A 79 7.96 13.01 -31.97
CA LEU A 79 7.21 12.64 -30.77
C LEU A 79 7.09 11.12 -30.69
N HIS A 80 7.50 10.52 -29.56
CA HIS A 80 7.35 9.08 -29.34
C HIS A 80 6.61 8.83 -28.02
N GLY A 81 5.45 8.17 -28.10
CA GLY A 81 4.60 7.88 -26.93
C GLY A 81 3.88 9.10 -26.35
N VAL A 82 3.92 10.22 -27.08
CA VAL A 82 3.24 11.48 -26.79
C VAL A 82 2.70 12.05 -28.10
N LYS A 83 1.63 12.84 -28.02
CA LYS A 83 1.04 13.57 -29.14
C LYS A 83 1.01 15.05 -28.85
N LEU A 84 1.03 15.87 -29.90
CA LEU A 84 0.87 17.31 -29.75
C LEU A 84 -0.49 17.62 -29.10
N SER A 85 -0.48 18.42 -28.04
CA SER A 85 -1.71 19.02 -27.51
C SER A 85 -2.05 20.25 -28.35
N PRO A 86 -3.33 20.56 -28.60
CA PRO A 86 -3.70 21.71 -29.42
C PRO A 86 -3.02 23.00 -28.94
N ASP A 87 -2.12 23.54 -29.76
CA ASP A 87 -1.33 24.76 -29.48
C ASP A 87 -1.23 25.59 -30.77
N ALA A 88 -1.29 26.92 -30.65
CA ALA A 88 -1.19 27.82 -31.79
C ALA A 88 0.26 28.00 -32.30
N SER A 89 1.25 27.63 -31.50
CA SER A 89 2.68 27.91 -31.77
C SER A 89 3.42 26.80 -32.52
N TRP A 90 2.84 25.61 -32.60
CA TRP A 90 3.38 24.45 -33.29
C TRP A 90 2.37 23.91 -34.30
N LYS A 91 2.85 23.49 -35.47
CA LYS A 91 2.02 22.82 -36.48
C LYS A 91 2.22 21.31 -36.37
N GLU A 92 1.12 20.57 -36.30
CA GLU A 92 1.13 19.11 -36.38
C GLU A 92 1.43 18.67 -37.83
N ASP A 93 2.35 17.72 -37.99
CA ASP A 93 2.69 17.09 -39.27
C ASP A 93 2.91 15.59 -39.06
N GLY A 94 1.83 14.81 -39.11
CA GLY A 94 1.85 13.38 -38.77
C GLY A 94 2.20 13.18 -37.28
N ASP A 95 3.25 12.39 -37.02
CA ASP A 95 3.75 12.14 -35.65
C ASP A 95 4.79 13.18 -35.19
N ASP A 96 5.02 14.23 -35.99
CA ASP A 96 5.97 15.31 -35.69
C ASP A 96 5.23 16.64 -35.40
N ALA A 97 5.89 17.51 -34.63
CA ALA A 97 5.48 18.91 -34.47
C ALA A 97 6.55 19.85 -35.06
N LYS A 98 6.13 20.88 -35.79
CA LYS A 98 7.04 21.78 -36.51
C LYS A 98 6.78 23.25 -36.23
N PHE A 99 7.86 24.03 -36.18
CA PHE A 99 7.79 25.49 -36.31
C PHE A 99 9.03 26.03 -37.02
N GLU A 100 8.92 27.27 -37.49
CA GLU A 100 9.99 27.95 -38.23
C GLU A 100 10.35 29.27 -37.55
N ILE A 101 11.64 29.60 -37.56
CA ILE A 101 12.17 30.90 -37.13
C ILE A 101 12.78 31.58 -38.35
N ALA A 102 12.18 32.68 -38.78
CA ALA A 102 12.63 33.42 -39.96
C ALA A 102 14.05 33.96 -39.81
N SER A 103 14.38 34.52 -38.64
CA SER A 103 15.71 35.02 -38.31
C SER A 103 15.98 34.96 -36.81
N LEU A 104 17.23 34.70 -36.44
CA LEU A 104 17.73 34.69 -35.07
C LEU A 104 19.07 35.45 -35.02
N LYS A 105 19.12 36.59 -34.35
CA LYS A 105 20.31 37.45 -34.26
C LYS A 105 21.42 36.75 -33.47
N ALA A 106 22.64 37.27 -33.59
CA ALA A 106 23.78 36.84 -32.79
C ALA A 106 23.47 36.99 -31.29
N ASN A 107 23.72 35.95 -30.51
CA ASN A 107 23.43 35.83 -29.07
C ASN A 107 21.94 35.95 -28.70
N GLU A 108 21.01 35.79 -29.66
CA GLU A 108 19.57 35.77 -29.39
C GLU A 108 19.10 34.36 -29.02
N GLU A 109 18.10 34.30 -28.14
CA GLU A 109 17.47 33.08 -27.65
C GLU A 109 15.95 33.17 -27.83
N ILE A 110 15.35 32.10 -28.32
CA ILE A 110 13.90 31.94 -28.44
C ILE A 110 13.50 30.68 -27.71
N THR A 111 12.59 30.82 -26.73
CA THR A 111 11.94 29.70 -26.05
C THR A 111 10.50 29.56 -26.52
N ARG A 112 10.11 28.33 -26.88
CA ARG A 112 8.73 27.96 -27.20
C ARG A 112 8.28 26.81 -26.31
N PRO A 113 7.16 26.95 -25.58
CA PRO A 113 6.55 25.82 -24.90
C PRO A 113 6.02 24.84 -25.96
N LEU A 114 6.13 23.55 -25.66
CA LEU A 114 5.57 22.46 -26.43
C LEU A 114 4.72 21.62 -25.47
N ASN A 115 3.40 21.74 -25.62
CA ASN A 115 2.44 21.03 -24.79
C ASN A 115 2.08 19.70 -25.47
N LEU A 116 2.17 18.62 -24.72
CA LEU A 116 2.07 17.27 -25.23
C LEU A 116 1.09 16.48 -24.37
N ARG A 117 0.40 15.52 -24.98
CA ARG A 117 -0.45 14.55 -24.28
C ARG A 117 0.18 13.17 -24.40
N VAL A 118 0.42 12.51 -23.26
CA VAL A 118 0.88 11.12 -23.23
C VAL A 118 -0.19 10.24 -23.86
N GLU A 119 0.21 9.30 -24.70
CA GLU A 119 -0.74 8.41 -25.35
C GLU A 119 -1.52 7.56 -24.33
N MET A 120 -2.74 7.15 -24.71
CA MET A 120 -3.59 6.31 -23.86
C MET A 120 -3.12 4.86 -23.79
N ALA A 121 -2.39 4.39 -24.79
CA ALA A 121 -1.84 3.04 -24.78
C ALA A 121 -0.63 3.01 -23.83
N PRO A 122 -0.59 2.07 -22.87
CA PRO A 122 0.58 1.93 -22.01
C PRO A 122 1.79 1.57 -22.87
N LEU A 123 2.87 2.33 -22.70
CA LEU A 123 4.16 1.98 -23.28
C LEU A 123 4.64 0.64 -22.67
N PRO A 124 5.39 -0.19 -23.41
CA PRO A 124 5.97 -1.41 -22.87
C PRO A 124 6.79 -1.11 -21.59
N PRO A 125 6.84 -2.02 -20.60
CA PRO A 125 7.57 -1.79 -19.36
C PRO A 125 9.01 -1.32 -19.60
N GLY A 126 9.41 -0.22 -18.96
CA GLY A 126 10.75 0.36 -19.10
C GLY A 126 10.95 1.27 -20.32
N LYS A 127 9.93 1.48 -21.16
CA LYS A 127 9.98 2.50 -22.21
C LYS A 127 9.56 3.87 -21.69
N LEU A 128 10.30 4.89 -22.12
CA LEU A 128 10.07 6.29 -21.80
C LEU A 128 9.33 6.95 -22.96
N ALA A 129 8.45 7.90 -22.67
CA ALA A 129 8.04 8.87 -23.68
C ALA A 129 9.23 9.77 -24.01
N GLU A 130 9.36 10.16 -25.27
CA GLU A 130 10.53 10.90 -25.75
C GLU A 130 10.11 11.99 -26.73
N VAL A 131 10.77 13.13 -26.59
CA VAL A 131 10.68 14.26 -27.51
C VAL A 131 12.08 14.53 -28.01
N ASN A 132 12.28 14.30 -29.31
CA ASN A 132 13.55 14.57 -29.98
C ASN A 132 13.39 15.80 -30.86
N VAL A 133 13.99 16.91 -30.45
CA VAL A 133 13.97 18.16 -31.20
C VAL A 133 15.21 18.24 -32.07
N GLU A 134 15.00 18.46 -33.36
CA GLU A 134 16.02 18.73 -34.36
C GLU A 134 15.81 20.18 -34.85
N ALA A 135 16.86 21.00 -34.76
CA ALA A 135 16.88 22.35 -35.31
C ALA A 135 17.95 22.44 -36.40
N LYS A 136 17.55 22.92 -37.58
CA LYS A 136 18.41 23.03 -38.76
C LYS A 136 18.48 24.46 -39.27
N ALA A 137 19.70 24.97 -39.46
CA ALA A 137 19.97 26.26 -40.08
C ALA A 137 21.17 26.13 -41.04
N ALA A 138 20.95 26.40 -42.33
CA ALA A 138 21.95 26.18 -43.39
C ALA A 138 22.56 24.76 -43.30
N ASP A 139 23.88 24.66 -43.07
CA ASP A 139 24.64 23.40 -42.97
C ASP A 139 24.76 22.87 -41.54
N THR A 140 24.12 23.52 -40.55
CA THR A 140 24.16 23.11 -39.15
C THR A 140 22.85 22.44 -38.74
N THR A 141 22.95 21.21 -38.22
CA THR A 141 21.86 20.51 -37.56
C THR A 141 22.26 20.23 -36.12
N VAL A 142 21.41 20.58 -35.17
CA VAL A 142 21.57 20.25 -33.75
C VAL A 142 20.35 19.53 -33.22
N THR A 143 20.57 18.62 -32.28
CA THR A 143 19.51 17.82 -31.68
C THR A 143 19.57 17.89 -30.16
N ALA A 144 18.39 17.85 -29.53
CA ALA A 144 18.24 17.69 -28.09
C ALA A 144 17.04 16.79 -27.81
N ALA A 145 17.12 16.03 -26.72
CA ALA A 145 16.12 15.06 -26.36
C ALA A 145 15.67 15.29 -24.91
N ALA A 146 14.38 15.10 -24.66
CA ALA A 146 13.86 14.95 -23.32
C ALA A 146 13.09 13.62 -23.22
N LYS A 147 13.30 12.91 -22.11
CA LYS A 147 12.70 11.60 -21.84
C LYS A 147 11.91 11.65 -20.55
N PHE A 148 10.77 10.98 -20.55
CA PHE A 148 9.85 10.97 -19.42
C PHE A 148 9.41 9.54 -19.10
N PRO A 149 9.48 9.10 -17.83
CA PRO A 149 8.90 7.83 -17.45
C PRO A 149 7.38 7.91 -17.55
N VAL A 150 6.76 6.98 -18.27
CA VAL A 150 5.30 6.84 -18.36
C VAL A 150 4.88 5.58 -17.61
N GLY A 151 3.84 5.69 -16.81
CA GLY A 151 3.30 4.57 -16.03
C GLY A 151 1.78 4.52 -16.09
N ASP A 152 1.23 3.30 -16.14
CA ASP A 152 -0.21 3.07 -15.99
C ASP A 152 -0.60 3.02 -14.50
N CYS A 153 -0.37 4.13 -13.81
CA CYS A 153 -0.62 4.27 -12.37
C CYS A 153 -2.08 4.00 -12.01
N VAL A 154 -3.01 4.47 -12.84
CA VAL A 154 -4.45 4.38 -12.56
C VAL A 154 -4.95 2.95 -12.73
N SER A 155 -4.59 2.25 -13.80
CA SER A 155 -5.03 0.86 -13.97
C SER A 155 -4.31 -0.08 -13.00
N ALA A 156 -3.05 0.20 -12.65
CA ALA A 156 -2.35 -0.54 -11.60
C ALA A 156 -3.05 -0.37 -10.24
N PHE A 157 -3.46 0.86 -9.89
CA PHE A 157 -4.25 1.10 -8.69
C PHE A 157 -5.60 0.39 -8.74
N GLN A 158 -6.33 0.50 -9.86
CA GLN A 158 -7.62 -0.15 -10.07
C GLN A 158 -7.53 -1.69 -9.99
N SER A 159 -6.44 -2.28 -10.48
CA SER A 159 -6.18 -3.71 -10.36
C SER A 159 -6.00 -4.12 -8.90
N ASP A 160 -5.26 -3.34 -8.12
CA ASP A 160 -5.09 -3.56 -6.69
C ASP A 160 -6.41 -3.40 -5.93
N LEU A 161 -7.23 -2.39 -6.26
CA LEU A 161 -8.59 -2.24 -5.71
C LEU A 161 -9.50 -3.41 -6.06
N THR A 162 -9.42 -3.92 -7.30
CA THR A 162 -10.19 -5.10 -7.73
C THR A 162 -9.81 -6.34 -6.92
N ARG A 163 -8.52 -6.52 -6.61
CA ARG A 163 -8.06 -7.61 -5.74
C ARG A 163 -8.61 -7.49 -4.32
N LEU A 164 -8.68 -6.27 -3.78
CA LEU A 164 -9.34 -6.03 -2.48
C LEU A 164 -10.83 -6.35 -2.52
N ARG A 165 -11.50 -5.93 -3.60
CA ARG A 165 -12.93 -6.15 -3.84
C ARG A 165 -13.31 -7.62 -3.83
N ILE A 166 -12.54 -8.47 -4.51
CA ILE A 166 -12.80 -9.92 -4.58
C ILE A 166 -12.16 -10.72 -3.42
N GLY A 167 -11.30 -10.08 -2.63
CA GLY A 167 -10.63 -10.69 -1.48
C GLY A 167 -11.26 -10.23 -0.15
N PRO A 168 -10.53 -9.47 0.68
CA PRO A 168 -10.98 -9.13 2.03
C PRO A 168 -12.33 -8.41 2.07
N LEU A 169 -12.61 -7.49 1.12
CA LEU A 169 -13.88 -6.75 1.11
C LEU A 169 -15.08 -7.68 0.86
N ALA A 170 -14.95 -8.65 -0.05
CA ALA A 170 -16.01 -9.62 -0.35
C ALA A 170 -16.42 -10.43 0.87
N GLU A 171 -15.50 -10.68 1.81
CA GLU A 171 -15.77 -11.45 3.02
C GLU A 171 -16.35 -10.63 4.18
N VAL A 172 -16.29 -9.29 4.14
CA VAL A 172 -16.77 -8.44 5.25
C VAL A 172 -18.25 -8.66 5.51
N TRP A 173 -19.09 -8.52 4.48
CA TRP A 173 -20.55 -8.64 4.67
C TRP A 173 -20.99 -10.05 5.06
N PRO A 174 -20.55 -11.14 4.39
CA PRO A 174 -20.85 -12.49 4.83
C PRO A 174 -20.39 -12.75 6.27
N THR A 175 -19.20 -12.31 6.65
CA THR A 175 -18.68 -12.50 8.02
C THR A 175 -19.53 -11.72 9.04
N ALA A 176 -19.90 -10.48 8.74
CA ALA A 176 -20.80 -9.69 9.58
C ALA A 176 -22.21 -10.31 9.70
N ASP A 177 -22.75 -10.86 8.61
CA ASP A 177 -24.04 -11.57 8.63
C ASP A 177 -23.95 -12.86 9.43
N GLU A 178 -22.85 -13.61 9.34
CA GLU A 178 -22.61 -14.81 10.15
C GLU A 178 -22.55 -14.49 11.65
N MET A 179 -22.01 -13.34 12.06
CA MET A 179 -21.93 -12.96 13.47
C MET A 179 -23.29 -12.94 14.18
N ARG A 180 -24.40 -12.77 13.46
CA ARG A 180 -25.76 -12.82 14.04
C ARG A 180 -26.26 -14.24 14.31
N LYS A 181 -25.62 -15.25 13.71
CA LYS A 181 -26.05 -16.64 13.74
C LYS A 181 -25.38 -17.39 14.89
N PRO A 182 -26.12 -18.29 15.55
CA PRO A 182 -25.53 -19.21 16.52
C PRO A 182 -24.57 -20.15 15.80
N ASP A 183 -23.42 -20.41 16.42
CA ASP A 183 -22.50 -21.46 16.00
C ASP A 183 -23.01 -22.81 16.52
N THR A 184 -23.68 -23.54 15.64
CA THR A 184 -24.30 -24.83 15.98
C THR A 184 -23.28 -25.97 16.10
N SER A 185 -22.00 -25.73 15.80
CA SER A 185 -20.94 -26.72 16.04
C SER A 185 -20.58 -26.83 17.53
N LEU A 186 -20.92 -25.81 18.33
CA LEU A 186 -20.61 -25.77 19.76
C LEU A 186 -21.72 -26.37 20.61
N SER A 187 -21.33 -27.01 21.72
CA SER A 187 -22.26 -27.56 22.70
C SER A 187 -23.02 -26.44 23.44
N ARG A 188 -24.33 -26.60 23.62
CA ARG A 188 -25.13 -25.72 24.50
C ARG A 188 -24.89 -26.00 25.98
N VAL A 189 -24.44 -27.21 26.31
CA VAL A 189 -24.24 -27.65 27.70
C VAL A 189 -22.77 -27.53 28.05
N ARG A 190 -22.48 -27.05 29.26
CA ARG A 190 -21.11 -27.02 29.77
C ARG A 190 -20.53 -28.44 29.85
N TYR A 191 -19.24 -28.56 29.58
CA TYR A 191 -18.52 -29.80 29.81
C TYR A 191 -18.34 -30.04 31.31
N PHE A 192 -17.97 -29.00 32.06
CA PHE A 192 -17.73 -29.04 33.49
C PHE A 192 -18.62 -28.05 34.25
N PRO A 193 -19.07 -28.38 35.47
CA PRO A 193 -19.93 -27.50 36.25
C PRO A 193 -19.23 -26.18 36.58
N ILE A 194 -19.96 -25.07 36.47
CA ILE A 194 -19.44 -23.74 36.82
C ILE A 194 -19.27 -23.64 38.33
N ARG A 195 -18.10 -23.13 38.76
CA ARG A 195 -17.85 -22.75 40.14
C ARG A 195 -17.72 -21.23 40.23
N PRO A 196 -18.43 -20.55 41.15
CA PRO A 196 -18.36 -19.10 41.26
C PRO A 196 -16.95 -18.65 41.67
N ARG A 197 -16.29 -17.87 40.80
CA ARG A 197 -15.00 -17.25 41.09
C ARG A 197 -15.16 -15.80 41.54
N ARG A 198 -14.08 -15.21 42.05
CA ARG A 198 -14.00 -13.80 42.47
C ARG A 198 -13.00 -13.03 41.60
N GLY A 199 -13.09 -11.71 41.64
CA GLY A 199 -12.18 -10.82 40.90
C GLY A 199 -12.27 -10.98 39.39
N ASP A 200 -11.15 -10.79 38.70
CA ASP A 200 -11.10 -10.77 37.23
C ASP A 200 -11.51 -12.10 36.59
N LEU A 201 -11.24 -13.25 37.24
CA LEU A 201 -11.67 -14.56 36.74
C LEU A 201 -13.21 -14.70 36.73
N ALA A 202 -13.91 -14.04 37.65
CA ALA A 202 -15.37 -13.99 37.65
C ALA A 202 -15.94 -13.25 36.43
N ILE A 203 -15.19 -12.30 35.88
CA ILE A 203 -15.61 -11.57 34.67
C ILE A 203 -15.57 -12.50 33.46
N LEU A 204 -14.54 -13.36 33.36
CA LEU A 204 -14.46 -14.37 32.30
C LEU A 204 -15.65 -15.33 32.33
N ASP A 205 -16.06 -15.80 33.51
CA ASP A 205 -17.24 -16.66 33.66
C ASP A 205 -18.53 -15.98 33.20
N ARG A 206 -18.71 -14.69 33.54
CA ARG A 206 -19.89 -13.92 33.11
C ARG A 206 -19.92 -13.73 31.60
N LEU A 207 -18.79 -13.41 30.99
CA LEU A 207 -18.69 -13.27 29.53
C LEU A 207 -18.95 -14.61 28.83
N ALA A 208 -18.31 -15.68 29.29
CA ALA A 208 -18.48 -17.03 28.78
C ALA A 208 -19.94 -17.48 28.83
N ALA A 209 -20.63 -17.27 29.96
CA ALA A 209 -22.05 -17.59 30.09
C ALA A 209 -22.91 -16.83 29.07
N GLY A 210 -22.61 -15.54 28.84
CA GLY A 210 -23.28 -14.73 27.83
C GLY A 210 -23.05 -15.23 26.40
N TYR A 211 -21.84 -15.69 26.07
CA TYR A 211 -21.50 -16.24 24.76
C TYR A 211 -22.10 -17.62 24.54
N GLN A 212 -22.02 -18.49 25.56
CA GLN A 212 -22.62 -19.82 25.54
C GLN A 212 -24.14 -19.76 25.35
N ALA A 213 -24.84 -18.90 26.13
CA ALA A 213 -26.30 -18.78 26.06
C ALA A 213 -26.80 -18.41 24.65
N ARG A 214 -25.94 -17.79 23.84
CA ARG A 214 -26.22 -17.36 22.48
C ARG A 214 -25.53 -18.20 21.41
N LEU A 215 -24.76 -19.22 21.80
CA LEU A 215 -23.86 -19.95 20.91
C LEU A 215 -23.04 -18.99 20.04
N LEU A 216 -22.39 -18.00 20.67
CA LEU A 216 -21.61 -16.95 20.01
C LEU A 216 -22.40 -15.99 19.09
N ALA A 217 -23.73 -16.10 18.98
CA ALA A 217 -24.50 -15.12 18.24
C ALA A 217 -24.37 -13.74 18.89
N ASN A 218 -23.81 -12.78 18.15
CA ASN A 218 -23.59 -11.43 18.63
C ASN A 218 -24.88 -10.61 18.50
N TYR A 219 -25.51 -10.31 19.64
CA TYR A 219 -26.74 -9.54 19.70
C TYR A 219 -26.59 -8.13 19.12
N GLU A 220 -25.41 -7.52 19.17
CA GLU A 220 -25.16 -6.22 18.53
C GLU A 220 -25.38 -6.27 17.02
N PHE A 221 -25.13 -7.41 16.37
CA PHE A 221 -25.36 -7.62 14.94
C PHE A 221 -26.82 -8.01 14.61
N LEU A 222 -27.64 -8.29 15.63
CA LEU A 222 -29.09 -8.36 15.48
C LEU A 222 -29.73 -6.97 15.45
N GLN A 223 -29.07 -5.96 16.02
CA GLN A 223 -29.56 -4.58 15.99
C GLN A 223 -29.44 -3.99 14.58
N GLN A 224 -30.49 -3.28 14.14
CA GLN A 224 -30.53 -2.67 12.81
C GLN A 224 -29.38 -1.68 12.58
N GLY A 225 -28.92 -0.97 13.62
CA GLY A 225 -27.84 0.01 13.52
C GLY A 225 -26.51 -0.59 13.05
N THR A 226 -25.96 -1.57 13.79
CA THR A 226 -24.68 -2.22 13.45
C THR A 226 -24.73 -2.86 12.07
N ARG A 227 -25.84 -3.54 11.76
CA ARG A 227 -26.04 -4.22 10.48
C ARG A 227 -26.12 -3.24 9.32
N TYR A 228 -26.87 -2.15 9.50
CA TYR A 228 -26.96 -1.08 8.51
C TYR A 228 -25.59 -0.44 8.26
N THR A 229 -24.85 -0.10 9.32
CA THR A 229 -23.52 0.50 9.19
C THR A 229 -22.56 -0.44 8.45
N ALA A 230 -22.49 -1.71 8.84
CA ALA A 230 -21.63 -2.69 8.16
C ALA A 230 -22.03 -2.88 6.69
N ARG A 231 -23.35 -2.96 6.40
CA ARG A 231 -23.85 -3.12 5.03
C ARG A 231 -23.54 -1.91 4.16
N ARG A 232 -23.87 -0.72 4.66
CA ARG A 232 -23.64 0.54 3.96
C ARG A 232 -22.16 0.73 3.66
N TRP A 233 -21.30 0.52 4.66
CA TRP A 233 -19.85 0.61 4.49
C TRP A 233 -19.34 -0.37 3.42
N PHE A 234 -19.82 -1.62 3.45
CA PHE A 234 -19.49 -2.61 2.42
C PHE A 234 -19.94 -2.16 1.02
N ASP A 235 -21.19 -1.72 0.86
CA ASP A 235 -21.74 -1.30 -0.43
C ASP A 235 -20.99 -0.07 -0.98
N GLU A 236 -20.68 0.92 -0.14
CA GLU A 236 -19.92 2.12 -0.51
C GLU A 236 -18.49 1.77 -0.95
N LEU A 237 -17.78 0.91 -0.21
CA LEU A 237 -16.44 0.48 -0.60
C LEU A 237 -16.44 -0.46 -1.82
N ASN A 238 -17.45 -1.29 -1.98
CA ASN A 238 -17.59 -2.15 -3.17
C ASN A 238 -17.86 -1.30 -4.42
N ALA A 239 -18.63 -0.22 -4.29
CA ALA A 239 -18.80 0.76 -5.36
C ALA A 239 -17.49 1.50 -5.66
N PHE A 240 -16.78 1.99 -4.64
CA PHE A 240 -15.49 2.68 -4.78
C PHE A 240 -14.43 1.80 -5.46
N THR A 241 -14.23 0.57 -4.97
CA THR A 241 -13.27 -0.39 -5.53
C THR A 241 -13.68 -0.94 -6.90
N GLY A 242 -14.91 -0.69 -7.33
CA GLY A 242 -15.43 -1.05 -8.65
C GLY A 242 -15.44 0.10 -9.67
N GLN A 243 -14.90 1.27 -9.33
CA GLN A 243 -14.86 2.41 -10.24
C GLN A 243 -13.97 2.14 -11.46
N GLU A 244 -14.33 2.74 -12.59
CA GLU A 244 -13.50 2.75 -13.78
C GLU A 244 -12.17 3.47 -13.52
N PRO A 245 -11.08 3.09 -14.21
CA PRO A 245 -9.77 3.72 -14.03
C PRO A 245 -9.79 5.16 -14.56
N ILE A 246 -10.10 6.12 -13.68
CA ILE A 246 -10.03 7.55 -13.97
C ILE A 246 -8.92 8.22 -13.13
N PRO A 247 -8.26 9.29 -13.62
CA PRO A 247 -7.20 9.98 -12.87
C PRO A 247 -7.60 10.39 -11.44
N GLY A 248 -8.86 10.81 -11.25
CA GLY A 248 -9.39 11.21 -9.95
C GLY A 248 -9.44 10.09 -8.90
N LEU A 249 -9.33 8.82 -9.31
CA LEU A 249 -9.28 7.66 -8.41
C LEU A 249 -8.04 7.73 -7.50
N CYS A 250 -6.95 8.32 -7.98
CA CYS A 250 -5.72 8.51 -7.19
C CYS A 250 -5.76 9.67 -6.19
N ALA A 251 -6.92 10.34 -6.02
CA ALA A 251 -7.09 11.40 -5.03
C ALA A 251 -7.27 10.90 -3.58
N VAL A 252 -7.21 9.58 -3.34
CA VAL A 252 -7.20 9.01 -1.97
C VAL A 252 -6.04 9.63 -1.18
N ASN A 253 -6.28 9.97 0.06
CA ASN A 253 -5.25 10.47 0.97
C ASN A 253 -5.50 9.95 2.38
N ASP A 254 -4.58 10.22 3.30
CA ASP A 254 -4.70 9.77 4.70
C ASP A 254 -5.99 10.27 5.36
N GLN A 255 -6.48 11.47 5.01
CA GLN A 255 -7.75 12.01 5.54
C GLN A 255 -8.96 11.19 5.07
N MET A 256 -8.96 10.72 3.82
CA MET A 256 -10.00 9.83 3.30
C MET A 256 -9.96 8.47 4.01
N LEU A 257 -8.78 7.88 4.21
CA LEU A 257 -8.63 6.61 4.94
C LEU A 257 -9.12 6.74 6.40
N ASP A 258 -8.79 7.85 7.06
CA ASP A 258 -9.30 8.16 8.40
C ASP A 258 -10.81 8.38 8.40
N GLY A 259 -11.36 9.00 7.35
CA GLY A 259 -12.80 9.11 7.12
C GLY A 259 -13.47 7.75 7.04
N ILE A 260 -12.90 6.82 6.26
CA ILE A 260 -13.39 5.44 6.11
C ILE A 260 -13.33 4.69 7.45
N ARG A 261 -12.26 4.86 8.24
CA ARG A 261 -12.19 4.28 9.60
C ARG A 261 -13.28 4.83 10.51
N LYS A 262 -13.53 6.14 10.46
CA LYS A 262 -14.58 6.78 11.28
C LYS A 262 -15.98 6.26 10.93
N THR A 263 -16.29 6.03 9.65
CA THR A 263 -17.62 5.54 9.25
C THR A 263 -17.91 4.11 9.74
N ILE A 264 -16.88 3.27 9.91
CA ILE A 264 -17.02 1.90 10.44
C ILE A 264 -16.76 1.77 11.95
N SER A 265 -16.33 2.86 12.61
CA SER A 265 -15.95 2.86 14.03
C SER A 265 -17.03 2.31 14.97
N TYR A 266 -18.31 2.54 14.64
CA TYR A 266 -19.43 2.01 15.40
C TYR A 266 -19.43 0.47 15.43
N VAL A 267 -19.06 -0.18 14.32
CA VAL A 267 -18.97 -1.64 14.22
C VAL A 267 -17.69 -2.13 14.90
N THR A 268 -16.54 -1.49 14.65
CA THR A 268 -15.25 -1.91 15.26
C THR A 268 -15.29 -1.83 16.78
N ALA A 269 -15.91 -0.79 17.34
CA ALA A 269 -16.10 -0.63 18.79
C ALA A 269 -16.91 -1.78 19.45
N ARG A 270 -17.70 -2.54 18.68
CA ARG A 270 -18.53 -3.66 19.16
C ARG A 270 -17.85 -5.01 19.02
N ILE A 271 -16.84 -5.12 18.16
CA ILE A 271 -16.07 -6.36 17.95
C ILE A 271 -14.74 -6.34 18.70
N GLU A 272 -14.22 -5.18 19.07
CA GLU A 272 -13.02 -5.06 19.92
C GLU A 272 -13.15 -5.65 21.34
N PRO A 273 -14.27 -5.47 22.08
CA PRO A 273 -14.33 -5.91 23.47
C PRO A 273 -14.10 -7.42 23.66
N PRO A 274 -14.68 -8.33 22.84
CA PRO A 274 -14.33 -9.75 22.90
C PRO A 274 -12.84 -10.04 22.68
N ILE A 275 -12.19 -9.33 21.75
CA ILE A 275 -10.75 -9.49 21.46
C ILE A 275 -9.92 -9.09 22.68
N LYS A 276 -10.21 -7.93 23.28
CA LYS A 276 -9.54 -7.46 24.50
C LYS A 276 -9.82 -8.35 25.71
N ALA A 277 -11.05 -8.88 25.82
CA ALA A 277 -11.43 -9.80 26.88
C ALA A 277 -10.66 -11.11 26.80
N TYR A 278 -10.45 -11.67 25.60
CA TYR A 278 -9.61 -12.86 25.43
C TYR A 278 -8.14 -12.57 25.75
N ALA A 279 -7.59 -11.46 25.24
CA ALA A 279 -6.21 -11.06 25.54
C ALA A 279 -5.97 -10.93 27.06
N ARG A 280 -6.91 -10.31 27.79
CA ARG A 280 -6.85 -10.27 29.25
C ARG A 280 -7.06 -11.65 29.88
N GLY A 281 -7.98 -12.43 29.36
CA GLY A 281 -8.30 -13.77 29.86
C GLY A 281 -7.09 -14.71 29.81
N ILE A 282 -6.38 -14.75 28.68
CA ILE A 282 -5.21 -15.61 28.52
C ILE A 282 -4.07 -15.19 29.44
N GLU A 283 -3.86 -13.88 29.70
CA GLU A 283 -2.90 -13.42 30.71
C GLU A 283 -3.23 -13.91 32.12
N LEU A 284 -4.52 -13.89 32.50
CA LEU A 284 -4.96 -14.37 33.80
C LEU A 284 -4.76 -15.88 33.93
N LEU A 285 -5.06 -16.65 32.88
CA LEU A 285 -4.82 -18.09 32.86
C LEU A 285 -3.34 -18.42 32.96
N ARG A 286 -2.46 -17.69 32.25
CA ARG A 286 -1.02 -17.89 32.34
C ARG A 286 -0.52 -17.71 33.77
N LYS A 287 -1.04 -16.71 34.49
CA LYS A 287 -0.74 -16.51 35.91
C LYS A 287 -1.31 -17.62 36.78
N GLN A 288 -2.56 -18.02 36.56
CA GLN A 288 -3.25 -19.05 37.33
C GLN A 288 -2.54 -20.42 37.22
N PHE A 289 -2.07 -20.77 36.03
CA PHE A 289 -1.49 -22.08 35.72
C PHE A 289 0.03 -22.08 35.59
N ASN A 290 0.69 -21.00 36.02
CA ASN A 290 2.14 -20.79 35.89
C ASN A 290 2.65 -21.17 34.48
N ALA A 291 1.95 -20.68 33.45
CA ALA A 291 2.24 -20.97 32.05
C ALA A 291 3.16 -19.91 31.44
N ASP A 292 3.84 -20.27 30.35
CA ASP A 292 4.77 -19.38 29.68
C ASP A 292 4.03 -18.20 29.01
N ALA A 293 4.75 -17.08 28.81
CA ALA A 293 4.19 -15.89 28.18
C ALA A 293 3.66 -16.14 26.76
N ASN A 294 4.17 -17.18 26.08
CA ASN A 294 3.79 -17.57 24.72
C ASN A 294 2.83 -18.77 24.68
N ASP A 295 2.40 -19.30 25.83
CA ASP A 295 1.42 -20.39 25.85
C ASP A 295 0.05 -19.87 25.43
N ASP A 296 -0.55 -20.51 24.42
CA ASP A 296 -1.92 -20.26 23.98
C ASP A 296 -2.92 -21.07 24.82
N LEU A 297 -4.22 -20.83 24.60
CA LEU A 297 -5.26 -21.51 25.38
C LEU A 297 -5.22 -23.02 25.18
N THR A 298 -4.94 -23.51 23.97
CA THR A 298 -4.87 -24.94 23.65
C THR A 298 -3.80 -25.64 24.49
N LYS A 299 -2.59 -25.06 24.60
CA LYS A 299 -1.50 -25.60 25.43
C LYS A 299 -1.85 -25.62 26.91
N ILE A 300 -2.45 -24.54 27.41
CA ILE A 300 -2.88 -24.46 28.82
C ILE A 300 -3.98 -25.49 29.09
N ALA A 301 -4.98 -25.59 28.22
CA ALA A 301 -6.06 -26.56 28.31
C ALA A 301 -5.54 -28.00 28.33
N LEU A 302 -4.59 -28.32 27.45
CA LEU A 302 -3.97 -29.64 27.39
C LEU A 302 -3.26 -29.98 28.70
N ARG A 303 -2.44 -29.04 29.23
CA ARG A 303 -1.71 -29.21 30.48
C ARG A 303 -2.66 -29.44 31.66
N VAL A 304 -3.73 -28.64 31.76
CA VAL A 304 -4.74 -28.75 32.82
C VAL A 304 -5.47 -30.10 32.73
N ALA A 305 -5.89 -30.52 31.52
CA ALA A 305 -6.56 -31.80 31.34
C ALA A 305 -5.63 -32.99 31.66
N GLN A 306 -4.36 -32.95 31.26
CA GLN A 306 -3.37 -33.97 31.60
C GLN A 306 -3.07 -34.01 33.10
N GLY A 307 -2.97 -32.84 33.75
CA GLY A 307 -2.84 -32.74 35.21
C GLY A 307 -4.05 -33.31 35.96
N ALA A 308 -5.23 -33.30 35.33
CA ALA A 308 -6.43 -33.97 35.84
C ALA A 308 -6.47 -35.49 35.55
N GLY A 309 -5.51 -36.02 34.77
CA GLY A 309 -5.38 -37.43 34.45
C GLY A 309 -5.90 -37.85 33.06
N ALA A 310 -6.30 -36.89 32.22
CA ALA A 310 -6.70 -37.20 30.84
C ALA A 310 -5.48 -37.57 30.00
N LYS A 311 -5.66 -38.52 29.08
CA LYS A 311 -4.62 -38.98 28.15
C LYS A 311 -4.98 -38.59 26.73
N PHE A 312 -4.00 -38.08 26.00
CA PHE A 312 -4.16 -37.64 24.61
C PHE A 312 -3.03 -38.26 23.79
N ASP A 313 -3.36 -39.23 22.94
CA ASP A 313 -2.39 -39.83 22.02
C ASP A 313 -2.00 -38.86 20.91
N ASN A 314 -2.97 -38.05 20.46
CA ASN A 314 -2.78 -36.90 19.59
C ASN A 314 -3.53 -35.70 20.20
N PRO A 315 -2.85 -34.60 20.55
CA PRO A 315 -3.52 -33.44 21.13
C PRO A 315 -4.48 -32.80 20.11
N PRO A 316 -5.76 -32.57 20.48
CA PRO A 316 -6.71 -31.88 19.62
C PRO A 316 -6.29 -30.45 19.28
N ALA A 317 -6.88 -29.87 18.23
CA ALA A 317 -6.49 -28.56 17.71
C ALA A 317 -7.06 -27.40 18.55
N THR A 318 -8.15 -27.63 19.27
CA THR A 318 -8.85 -26.58 20.03
C THR A 318 -9.04 -26.93 21.50
N ALA A 319 -9.16 -25.89 22.35
CA ALA A 319 -9.50 -26.07 23.76
C ALA A 319 -10.85 -26.78 23.97
N PHE A 320 -11.84 -26.53 23.10
CA PHE A 320 -13.14 -27.22 23.19
C PHE A 320 -13.04 -28.72 22.92
N GLU A 321 -12.25 -29.13 21.93
CA GLU A 321 -12.03 -30.56 21.66
C GLU A 321 -11.30 -31.24 22.82
N ILE A 322 -10.29 -30.58 23.41
CA ILE A 322 -9.59 -31.06 24.61
C ILE A 322 -10.59 -31.28 25.75
N LEU A 323 -11.45 -30.29 26.03
CA LEU A 323 -12.44 -30.36 27.10
C LEU A 323 -13.52 -31.43 26.83
N ALA A 324 -13.95 -31.58 25.59
CA ALA A 324 -14.91 -32.60 25.19
C ALA A 324 -14.34 -34.02 25.39
N SER A 325 -13.11 -34.25 24.94
CA SER A 325 -12.41 -35.52 25.15
C SER A 325 -12.14 -35.81 26.63
N ALA A 326 -11.73 -34.78 27.39
CA ALA A 326 -11.51 -34.92 28.84
C ALA A 326 -12.82 -35.30 29.56
N LYS A 327 -13.95 -34.66 29.21
CA LYS A 327 -15.25 -35.00 29.79
C LYS A 327 -15.61 -36.47 29.57
N GLU A 328 -15.39 -37.00 28.37
CA GLU A 328 -15.71 -38.40 28.07
C GLU A 328 -14.84 -39.35 28.89
N GLN A 329 -13.54 -39.07 29.01
CA GLN A 329 -12.62 -39.88 29.82
C GLN A 329 -12.95 -39.85 31.32
N PHE A 330 -13.54 -38.75 31.80
CA PHE A 330 -13.89 -38.59 33.20
C PHE A 330 -15.34 -38.96 33.55
N LYS A 331 -16.10 -39.54 32.61
CA LYS A 331 -17.52 -39.89 32.82
C LYS A 331 -17.78 -40.71 34.08
N ASP A 332 -16.87 -41.63 34.39
CA ASP A 332 -16.93 -42.51 35.56
C ASP A 332 -15.88 -42.18 36.64
N ALA A 333 -15.09 -41.11 36.42
CA ALA A 333 -14.00 -40.71 37.32
C ALA A 333 -14.45 -39.60 38.27
N LYS A 334 -14.06 -39.72 39.54
CA LYS A 334 -14.30 -38.68 40.54
C LYS A 334 -13.17 -37.65 40.52
N LEU A 335 -13.36 -36.59 39.75
CA LEU A 335 -12.46 -35.43 39.75
C LEU A 335 -12.47 -34.72 41.11
N THR A 336 -11.31 -34.21 41.52
CA THR A 336 -11.20 -33.37 42.71
C THR A 336 -11.91 -32.03 42.50
N PRO A 337 -12.32 -31.34 43.59
CA PRO A 337 -12.90 -30.01 43.52
C PRO A 337 -12.05 -28.98 42.74
N GLU A 338 -10.72 -29.08 42.84
CA GLU A 338 -9.76 -28.20 42.17
C GLU A 338 -9.66 -28.52 40.68
N GLN A 339 -9.50 -29.79 40.30
CA GLN A 339 -9.50 -30.20 38.89
C GLN A 339 -10.79 -29.80 38.16
N LEU A 340 -11.95 -29.92 38.82
CA LEU A 340 -13.22 -29.44 38.27
C LEU A 340 -13.25 -27.92 38.11
N ASP A 341 -12.67 -27.17 39.06
CA ASP A 341 -12.60 -25.72 38.96
C ASP A 341 -11.69 -25.29 37.80
N ASP A 342 -10.52 -25.90 37.67
CA ASP A 342 -9.56 -25.58 36.61
C ASP A 342 -10.12 -25.89 35.22
N LEU A 343 -10.68 -27.08 35.01
CA LEU A 343 -11.31 -27.47 33.74
C LEU A 343 -12.50 -26.56 33.38
N SER A 344 -13.27 -26.16 34.39
CA SER A 344 -14.37 -25.20 34.21
C SER A 344 -13.87 -23.81 33.85
N LEU A 345 -12.72 -23.38 34.37
CA LEU A 345 -12.10 -22.10 34.04
C LEU A 345 -11.59 -22.08 32.59
N ILE A 346 -10.92 -23.16 32.17
CA ILE A 346 -10.49 -23.36 30.79
C ILE A 346 -11.70 -23.33 29.84
N GLU A 347 -12.80 -23.98 30.21
CA GLU A 347 -14.03 -23.91 29.43
C GLU A 347 -14.58 -22.49 29.29
N SER A 348 -14.58 -21.70 30.36
CA SER A 348 -14.98 -20.29 30.27
C SER A 348 -14.09 -19.49 29.32
N ALA A 349 -12.77 -19.70 29.39
CA ALA A 349 -11.86 -19.05 28.47
C ALA A 349 -12.04 -19.50 27.00
N ALA A 350 -12.36 -20.77 26.75
CA ALA A 350 -12.62 -21.30 25.41
C ALA A 350 -13.84 -20.60 24.76
N TRP A 351 -14.89 -20.33 25.53
CA TRP A 351 -16.04 -19.53 25.05
C TRP A 351 -15.65 -18.09 24.69
N VAL A 352 -14.80 -17.45 25.50
CA VAL A 352 -14.32 -16.09 25.23
C VAL A 352 -13.38 -16.07 24.02
N GLU A 353 -12.50 -17.05 23.89
CA GLU A 353 -11.61 -17.24 22.73
C GLU A 353 -12.41 -17.39 21.44
N ALA A 354 -13.41 -18.28 21.42
CA ALA A 354 -14.18 -18.53 20.22
C ALA A 354 -14.95 -17.27 19.77
N GLN A 355 -15.52 -16.50 20.71
CA GLN A 355 -16.10 -15.21 20.37
C GLN A 355 -15.05 -14.22 19.84
N ALA A 356 -13.88 -14.16 20.50
CA ALA A 356 -12.79 -13.28 20.09
C ALA A 356 -12.29 -13.62 18.69
N ALA A 357 -12.18 -14.90 18.32
CA ALA A 357 -11.80 -15.34 16.99
C ALA A 357 -12.79 -14.89 15.92
N ARG A 358 -14.10 -15.03 16.16
CA ARG A 358 -15.15 -14.52 15.25
C ARG A 358 -15.06 -13.00 15.07
N SER A 359 -14.91 -12.27 16.17
CA SER A 359 -14.75 -10.81 16.15
C SER A 359 -13.46 -10.37 15.45
N LYS A 360 -12.35 -11.07 15.70
CA LYS A 360 -11.04 -10.78 15.10
C LYS A 360 -11.07 -11.00 13.59
N LYS A 361 -11.73 -12.07 13.12
CA LYS A 361 -11.89 -12.31 11.67
C LYS A 361 -12.54 -11.10 11.00
N LEU A 362 -13.65 -10.58 11.53
CA LEU A 362 -14.30 -9.40 10.94
C LEU A 362 -13.41 -8.14 11.05
N TYR A 363 -12.76 -7.94 12.19
CA TYR A 363 -11.85 -6.81 12.39
C TYR A 363 -10.70 -6.81 11.39
N ASP A 364 -10.04 -7.95 11.19
CA ASP A 364 -8.92 -8.12 10.26
C ASP A 364 -9.36 -7.89 8.80
N LEU A 365 -10.57 -8.29 8.42
CA LEU A 365 -11.11 -8.03 7.08
C LEU A 365 -11.36 -6.54 6.83
N ILE A 366 -11.90 -5.83 7.84
CA ILE A 366 -12.12 -4.38 7.79
C ILE A 366 -10.77 -3.65 7.68
N GLU A 367 -9.85 -3.89 8.62
CA GLU A 367 -8.54 -3.24 8.61
C GLU A 367 -7.71 -3.66 7.39
N GLY A 368 -7.78 -4.91 6.97
CA GLY A 368 -7.11 -5.41 5.76
C GLY A 368 -7.59 -4.71 4.49
N THR A 369 -8.88 -4.39 4.41
CA THR A 369 -9.43 -3.61 3.29
C THR A 369 -8.95 -2.16 3.35
N ILE A 370 -9.03 -1.50 4.51
CA ILE A 370 -8.63 -0.09 4.66
C ILE A 370 -7.12 0.08 4.39
N ASN A 371 -6.30 -0.76 5.02
CA ASN A 371 -4.84 -0.74 4.82
C ASN A 371 -4.48 -1.14 3.39
N GLY A 372 -5.18 -2.12 2.81
CA GLY A 372 -5.02 -2.50 1.42
C GLY A 372 -5.26 -1.35 0.44
N ILE A 373 -6.29 -0.52 0.65
CA ILE A 373 -6.54 0.69 -0.16
C ILE A 373 -5.37 1.66 -0.02
N GLY A 374 -4.90 1.90 1.22
CA GLY A 374 -3.77 2.80 1.48
C GLY A 374 -2.46 2.31 0.87
N ASP A 375 -2.16 1.01 0.94
CA ASP A 375 -0.97 0.42 0.36
C ASP A 375 -1.03 0.44 -1.17
N ALA A 376 -2.19 0.12 -1.75
CA ALA A 376 -2.42 0.23 -3.19
C ALA A 376 -2.24 1.67 -3.67
N HIS A 377 -2.71 2.66 -2.90
CA HIS A 377 -2.55 4.07 -3.22
C HIS A 377 -1.08 4.50 -3.17
N LYS A 378 -0.38 4.22 -2.05
CA LYS A 378 1.05 4.53 -1.89
C LYS A 378 1.92 3.89 -2.96
N LYS A 379 1.55 2.69 -3.40
CA LYS A 379 2.29 1.93 -4.41
C LYS A 379 2.07 2.47 -5.83
N ASN A 380 0.83 2.81 -6.19
CA ASN A 380 0.47 3.04 -7.60
C ASN A 380 0.13 4.50 -7.92
N CYS A 381 -0.30 5.30 -6.94
CA CYS A 381 -0.70 6.70 -7.13
C CYS A 381 0.45 7.68 -6.87
N THR A 382 1.68 7.30 -7.25
CA THR A 382 2.88 8.15 -7.17
C THR A 382 3.16 8.93 -8.45
N CYS A 383 2.30 8.79 -9.46
CA CYS A 383 2.41 9.54 -10.70
C CYS A 383 2.38 11.06 -10.44
N ALA A 384 3.09 11.83 -11.26
CA ALA A 384 3.02 13.28 -11.25
C ALA A 384 1.66 13.73 -11.82
N PHE A 385 0.76 14.11 -10.92
CA PHE A 385 -0.50 14.78 -11.25
C PHE A 385 -0.34 16.30 -11.22
#